data_AF-A0A972BTB7-F1
#
_entry.id   AF-A0A972BTB7-F1
#
_cell.length_a   1.000
_cell.length_b   1.000
_cell.length_c   1.000
_cell.angle_alpha   90.00
_cell.angle_beta   90.00
_cell.angle_gamma   90.00
#
_symmetry.space_group_name_H-M   'P 1'
#
loop_
_entity.id
_entity.type
_entity.pdbx_description
1 polymer ?
#
loop_
_entity_poly.entity_id
_entity_poly.type
_entity_poly.pdbx_seq_one_letter_code
_entity_poly.pdbx_strand_id
1 'polypeptide(L)'
;MIALYNLYNENGVIIMPNVIGQGSNPKVIYKGLLYQSGADEVYMHVGYGNNWDNVMDIKMKRTENGFEGTLPMLKCDNIKIAFKDSADNWDNNAGRDYSFEVQER
;
A
#
# COMPACT_ATOMS: atom_id res chain seq x y z
N MET A 1 -18.82 -9.17 17.50
CA MET A 1 -17.58 -9.68 16.86
C MET A 1 -17.25 -8.66 15.78
N ILE A 2 -16.25 -7.78 15.99
CA ILE A 2 -15.87 -6.78 14.99
C ILE A 2 -14.99 -7.51 13.98
N ALA A 3 -15.47 -7.70 12.75
CA ALA A 3 -14.59 -8.06 11.66
C ALA A 3 -13.61 -6.88 11.46
N LEU A 4 -12.34 -7.14 11.67
CA LEU A 4 -11.24 -6.23 11.40
C LEU A 4 -11.27 -5.84 9.91
N TYR A 5 -11.82 -4.66 9.61
CA TYR A 5 -12.04 -4.17 8.25
C TYR A 5 -10.70 -3.75 7.61
N ASN A 6 -10.50 -4.12 6.35
CA ASN A 6 -9.42 -3.58 5.51
C ASN A 6 -9.98 -2.38 4.76
N LEU A 7 -9.45 -1.19 5.06
CA LEU A 7 -10.01 0.10 4.62
C LEU A 7 -10.23 0.20 3.10
N TYR A 8 -9.33 -0.40 2.32
CA TYR A 8 -9.29 -0.28 0.86
C TYR A 8 -9.45 -1.64 0.15
N ASN A 9 -10.10 -2.60 0.81
CA ASN A 9 -10.31 -3.93 0.24
C ASN A 9 -11.08 -3.88 -1.10
N GLU A 10 -12.05 -2.97 -1.22
CA GLU A 10 -12.82 -2.77 -2.46
C GLU A 10 -11.96 -2.22 -3.62
N ASN A 11 -10.91 -1.47 -3.30
CA ASN A 11 -9.91 -1.00 -4.27
C ASN A 11 -8.84 -2.07 -4.58
N GLY A 12 -8.92 -3.26 -3.96
CA GLY A 12 -7.93 -4.31 -4.10
C GLY A 12 -6.65 -4.06 -3.32
N VAL A 13 -6.66 -3.21 -2.29
CA VAL A 13 -5.52 -2.98 -1.39
C VAL A 13 -5.81 -3.63 -0.04
N ILE A 14 -4.99 -4.62 0.33
CA ILE A 14 -5.11 -5.37 1.59
C ILE A 14 -3.82 -5.19 2.38
N ILE A 15 -3.92 -4.89 3.67
CA ILE A 15 -2.78 -4.74 4.57
C ILE A 15 -2.91 -5.69 5.78
N MET A 16 -1.80 -6.33 6.13
CA MET A 16 -1.74 -7.35 7.16
C MET A 16 -0.54 -7.11 8.09
N PRO A 17 -0.75 -6.90 9.41
CA PRO A 17 -2.06 -6.75 10.07
C PRO A 17 -2.82 -5.51 9.55
N ASN A 18 -4.15 -5.54 9.64
CA ASN A 18 -5.00 -4.42 9.20
C ASN A 18 -4.98 -3.23 10.19
N VAL A 19 -4.38 -3.43 11.37
CA VAL A 19 -3.99 -2.39 12.31
C VAL A 19 -2.48 -2.30 12.31
N ILE A 20 -1.94 -1.15 11.89
CA ILE A 20 -0.51 -0.93 11.78
C ILE A 20 0.02 -0.39 13.10
N GLY A 21 0.82 -1.19 13.81
CA GLY A 21 1.51 -0.76 15.02
C GLY A 21 2.95 -0.32 14.72
N GLN A 22 3.50 0.55 15.58
CA GLN A 22 4.91 0.93 15.52
C GLN A 22 5.84 -0.30 15.63
N GLY A 23 6.88 -0.33 14.79
CA GLY A 23 7.85 -1.43 14.72
C GLY A 23 7.33 -2.70 14.06
N SER A 24 6.11 -2.69 13.50
CA SER A 24 5.64 -3.76 12.62
C SER A 24 6.27 -3.66 11.22
N ASN A 25 6.09 -4.69 10.40
CA ASN A 25 6.43 -4.67 8.98
C ASN A 25 5.23 -5.22 8.20
N PRO A 26 4.18 -4.40 7.98
CA PRO A 26 2.94 -4.90 7.38
C PRO A 26 3.17 -5.45 5.98
N LYS A 27 2.51 -6.56 5.67
CA LYS A 27 2.43 -7.07 4.31
C LYS A 27 1.30 -6.33 3.59
N VAL A 28 1.59 -5.86 2.38
CA VAL A 28 0.61 -5.26 1.47
C VAL A 28 0.40 -6.21 0.30
N ILE A 29 -0.86 -6.46 -0.05
CA ILE A 29 -1.27 -7.19 -1.24
C ILE A 29 -2.10 -6.25 -2.10
N TYR A 30 -1.73 -6.15 -3.37
CA TYR A 30 -2.35 -5.29 -4.35
C TYR A 30 -2.91 -6.10 -5.53
N LYS A 31 -4.23 -5.99 -5.72
CA LYS A 31 -5.05 -6.56 -6.80
C LYS A 31 -5.94 -5.50 -7.47
N GLY A 32 -5.56 -4.24 -7.34
CA GLY A 32 -6.32 -3.09 -7.84
C GLY A 32 -6.18 -2.87 -9.35
N LEU A 33 -6.33 -1.62 -9.76
CA LEU A 33 -6.44 -1.21 -11.16
C LEU A 33 -5.33 -1.77 -12.07
N LEU A 34 -4.06 -1.61 -11.68
CA LEU A 34 -2.92 -1.99 -12.53
C LEU A 34 -2.80 -3.52 -12.66
N TYR A 35 -3.07 -4.26 -11.58
CA TYR A 35 -3.13 -5.72 -11.61
C TYR A 35 -4.23 -6.20 -12.56
N GLN A 36 -5.42 -5.61 -12.48
CA GLN A 36 -6.56 -5.94 -13.34
C GLN A 36 -6.33 -5.53 -14.80
N SER A 37 -5.51 -4.50 -15.02
CA SER A 37 -5.11 -4.03 -16.35
C SER A 37 -3.96 -4.84 -16.97
N GLY A 38 -3.47 -5.87 -16.26
CA GLY A 38 -2.45 -6.78 -16.78
C GLY A 38 -1.02 -6.26 -16.69
N ALA A 39 -0.72 -5.37 -15.75
CA ALA A 39 0.65 -4.92 -15.51
C ALA A 39 1.59 -6.11 -15.22
N ASP A 40 2.78 -6.07 -15.83
CA ASP A 40 3.83 -7.08 -15.61
C ASP A 40 4.56 -6.86 -14.29
N GLU A 41 4.84 -5.59 -13.97
CA GLU A 41 5.50 -5.16 -12.73
C GLU A 41 4.73 -4.03 -12.09
N VAL A 42 4.65 -4.04 -10.76
CA VAL A 42 4.06 -2.96 -9.96
C VAL A 42 5.02 -2.59 -8.83
N TYR A 43 5.11 -1.30 -8.57
CA TYR A 43 5.84 -0.70 -7.48
C TYR A 43 4.85 -0.05 -6.51
N MET A 44 5.06 -0.28 -5.23
CA MET A 44 4.37 0.42 -4.16
C MET A 44 5.12 1.71 -3.88
N HIS A 45 4.52 2.85 -4.24
CA HIS A 45 5.03 4.19 -3.99
C HIS A 45 4.61 4.62 -2.59
N VAL A 46 5.55 4.71 -1.66
CA VAL A 46 5.29 4.96 -0.24
C VAL A 46 5.85 6.31 0.16
N GLY A 47 5.08 7.08 0.94
CA GLY A 47 5.56 8.26 1.66
C GLY A 47 4.90 8.38 3.03
N TYR A 48 5.43 9.28 3.84
CA TYR A 48 5.00 9.47 5.23
C TYR A 48 4.55 10.92 5.49
N GLY A 49 3.58 11.08 6.38
CA GLY A 49 2.95 12.35 6.71
C GLY A 49 2.17 12.96 5.55
N ASN A 50 1.73 14.21 5.74
CA ASN A 50 0.94 14.91 4.75
C ASN A 50 1.75 15.32 3.50
N ASN A 51 3.06 15.52 3.66
CA ASN A 51 3.94 16.09 2.64
C ASN A 51 4.67 15.04 1.79
N TRP A 52 4.32 13.76 1.90
CA TRP A 52 5.04 12.68 1.22
C TRP A 52 6.54 12.71 1.56
N ASP A 53 6.88 12.69 2.84
CA ASP A 53 8.28 12.62 3.26
C ASP A 53 8.84 11.21 2.98
N ASN A 54 10.15 11.10 2.72
CA ASN A 54 10.88 9.83 2.55
C ASN A 54 10.25 8.90 1.49
N VAL A 55 9.89 9.50 0.35
CA VAL A 55 9.31 8.78 -0.78
C VAL A 55 10.22 7.66 -1.24
N MET A 56 9.65 6.48 -1.46
CA MET A 56 10.34 5.37 -2.11
C MET A 56 9.40 4.50 -2.93
N ASP A 57 9.95 3.91 -3.97
CA ASP A 57 9.30 2.89 -4.78
C ASP A 57 9.80 1.51 -4.38
N ILE A 58 8.88 0.66 -3.92
CA ILE A 58 9.18 -0.72 -3.52
C ILE A 58 8.64 -1.64 -4.60
N LYS A 59 9.54 -2.27 -5.36
CA LYS A 59 9.16 -3.28 -6.34
C LYS A 59 8.41 -4.42 -5.63
N MET A 60 7.18 -4.68 -6.06
CA MET A 60 6.36 -5.73 -5.50
C MET A 60 6.61 -7.06 -6.23
N LYS A 61 6.45 -8.16 -5.51
CA LYS A 61 6.54 -9.50 -6.07
C LYS A 61 5.18 -9.93 -6.60
N ARG A 62 5.08 -10.26 -7.89
CA ARG A 62 3.87 -10.86 -8.46
C ARG A 62 3.69 -12.30 -7.94
N THR A 63 2.52 -12.60 -7.40
CA THR A 63 2.12 -13.94 -6.94
C THR A 63 0.71 -14.26 -7.45
N GLU A 64 0.21 -15.47 -7.17
CA GLU A 64 -1.18 -15.86 -7.43
C GLU A 64 -2.19 -14.99 -6.64
N ASN A 65 -1.74 -14.35 -5.56
CA ASN A 65 -2.57 -13.51 -4.72
C ASN A 65 -2.51 -12.02 -5.09
N GLY A 66 -1.79 -11.64 -6.15
CA GLY A 66 -1.59 -10.25 -6.57
C GLY A 66 -0.14 -9.81 -6.47
N PHE A 67 0.09 -8.51 -6.47
CA PHE A 67 1.40 -7.95 -6.18
C PHE A 67 1.58 -7.81 -4.67
N GLU A 68 2.62 -8.43 -4.13
CA GLU A 68 2.89 -8.46 -2.69
C GLU A 68 4.16 -7.68 -2.35
N GLY A 69 4.11 -6.90 -1.28
CA GLY A 69 5.25 -6.13 -0.78
C GLY A 69 5.21 -6.01 0.74
N THR A 70 6.34 -5.63 1.34
CA THR A 70 6.41 -5.28 2.76
C THR A 70 6.51 -3.78 2.89
N LEU A 71 5.65 -3.19 3.71
CA LEU A 71 5.65 -1.77 4.03
C LEU A 71 6.70 -1.50 5.12
N PRO A 72 7.76 -0.72 4.84
CA PRO A 72 8.72 -0.35 5.86
C PRO A 72 8.09 0.67 6.81
N MET A 73 8.30 0.48 8.11
CA MET A 73 7.82 1.42 9.14
C MET A 73 8.95 2.37 9.55
N LEU A 74 9.32 3.30 8.66
CA LEU A 74 10.42 4.24 8.91
C LEU A 74 10.05 5.42 9.81
N LYS A 75 8.77 5.79 9.84
CA LYS A 75 8.21 6.86 10.68
C LYS A 75 6.91 6.40 11.33
N CYS A 76 6.50 7.12 12.37
CA CYS A 76 5.22 6.92 13.06
C CYS A 76 4.10 7.79 12.51
N ASP A 77 4.39 8.62 11.51
CA ASP A 77 3.39 9.44 10.83
C ASP A 77 2.45 8.58 9.98
N ASN A 78 1.31 9.16 9.59
CA ASN A 78 0.39 8.57 8.61
C ASN A 78 1.14 8.16 7.34
N ILE A 79 0.80 7.00 6.81
CA ILE A 79 1.44 6.45 5.62
C ILE A 79 0.53 6.72 4.42
N LYS A 80 1.12 7.21 3.33
CA LYS A 80 0.46 7.33 2.04
C LYS A 80 1.08 6.34 1.07
N ILE A 81 0.20 5.66 0.31
CA ILE A 81 0.58 4.68 -0.70
C ILE A 81 -0.12 5.04 -2.01
N ALA A 82 0.61 4.94 -3.11
CA ALA A 82 0.08 4.81 -4.46
C ALA A 82 0.78 3.62 -5.13
N PHE A 83 0.25 3.17 -6.26
CA PHE A 83 0.88 2.11 -7.04
C PHE A 83 1.21 2.63 -8.44
N LYS A 84 2.35 2.23 -8.97
CA LYS A 84 2.73 2.49 -10.37
C LYS A 84 3.21 1.22 -11.04
N ASP A 85 2.99 1.10 -12.34
CA ASP A 85 3.57 0.01 -13.13
C ASP A 85 4.90 0.43 -13.79
N SER A 86 5.52 -0.49 -14.52
CA SER A 86 6.75 -0.23 -15.27
C SER A 86 6.57 0.69 -16.49
N ALA A 87 5.33 0.93 -16.92
CA ALA A 87 4.98 1.85 -18.01
C ALA A 87 4.58 3.25 -17.51
N ASP A 88 4.75 3.52 -16.21
CA ASP A 88 4.43 4.79 -15.54
C ASP A 88 2.93 5.13 -15.50
N ASN A 89 2.06 4.11 -15.52
CA ASN A 89 0.65 4.27 -15.17
C ASN A 89 0.48 4.22 -13.65
N TRP A 90 -0.46 5.00 -13.14
CA TRP A 90 -0.67 5.18 -11.71
C TRP A 90 -2.06 4.74 -11.24
N ASP A 91 -2.09 4.07 -10.10
CA ASP A 91 -3.26 3.89 -9.24
C ASP A 91 -3.00 4.63 -7.91
N ASN A 92 -3.48 5.86 -7.86
CA ASN A 92 -3.47 6.73 -6.70
C ASN A 92 -4.88 6.99 -6.17
N ASN A 93 -5.79 6.01 -6.33
CA ASN A 93 -7.18 6.12 -5.88
C ASN A 93 -7.89 7.39 -6.39
N ALA A 94 -7.71 7.71 -7.68
CA ALA A 94 -8.22 8.93 -8.30
C ALA A 94 -7.76 10.23 -7.59
N GLY A 95 -6.47 10.29 -7.24
CA GLY A 95 -5.84 11.45 -6.59
C GLY A 95 -6.07 11.56 -5.09
N ARG A 96 -6.68 10.56 -4.44
CA ARG A 96 -6.86 10.52 -2.97
C ARG A 96 -5.78 9.74 -2.24
N ASP A 97 -5.01 8.94 -2.97
CA ASP A 97 -4.05 7.97 -2.45
C ASP A 97 -4.70 6.92 -1.53
N TYR A 98 -3.90 6.01 -1.02
CA TYR A 98 -4.27 5.05 0.02
C TYR A 98 -3.57 5.46 1.32
N SER A 99 -4.34 5.97 2.28
CA SER A 99 -3.81 6.52 3.54
C SER A 99 -4.08 5.60 4.72
N PHE A 100 -3.06 5.32 5.52
CA PHE A 100 -3.16 4.46 6.70
C PHE A 100 -2.63 5.19 7.93
N GLU A 101 -3.39 5.13 9.03
CA GLU A 101 -2.94 5.63 10.33
C GLU A 101 -2.06 4.59 11.03
N VAL A 102 -1.01 5.05 11.68
CA VAL A 102 -0.13 4.23 12.51
C VAL A 102 -0.58 4.39 13.95
N GLN A 103 -0.91 3.29 14.62
CA GLN A 103 -1.29 3.33 16.03
C GLN A 103 -0.05 3.36 16.92
N GLU A 104 0.02 4.38 17.77
CA GLU A 104 0.89 4.38 18.95
C GLU A 104 0.39 3.31 19.94
N ARG A 105 1.32 2.63 20.61
CA ARG A 105 0.99 1.58 21.59
C ARG A 105 0.40 2.15 22.87
#